data_AF-A0A9N8X0R7-F1
#
_entry.id   AF-A0A9N8X0R7-F1
#
_cell.length_a   1.000
_cell.length_b   1.000
_cell.length_c   1.000
_cell.angle_alpha   90.00
_cell.angle_beta   90.00
_cell.angle_gamma   90.00
#
_symmetry.space_group_name_H-M   'P 1'
#
loop_
_entity.id
_entity.type
_entity.pdbx_description
1 polymer ?
#
loop_
_entity_poly.entity_id
_entity_poly.type
_entity_poly.pdbx_seq_one_letter_code
_entity_poly.pdbx_strand_id
1 'polypeptide(L)' 'MPLPESVGRGRHRPALRLVDTKSLSREDWLEVRKTGIGGSDAAAAVGLNPYKSCLELWLEKTGRDHRSA' A
#
# COMPACT_ATOMS: atom_id res chain seq x y z
N MET A 1 -30.97 -9.38 31.87
CA MET A 1 -30.55 -8.49 30.77
C MET A 1 -29.65 -9.30 29.84
N PRO A 2 -30.15 -9.76 28.69
CA PRO A 2 -29.31 -10.49 27.73
C PRO A 2 -28.41 -9.51 26.98
N LEU A 3 -27.15 -9.91 26.74
CA LEU A 3 -26.18 -9.15 25.95
C LEU A 3 -26.59 -9.13 24.47
N PRO A 4 -26.26 -8.07 23.70
CA PRO A 4 -26.54 -8.05 22.27
C PRO A 4 -25.77 -9.16 21.56
N GLU A 5 -26.48 -9.91 20.72
CA GLU A 5 -25.93 -10.97 19.88
C GLU A 5 -24.81 -10.44 18.99
N SER A 6 -23.75 -11.25 18.85
CA SER A 6 -22.56 -10.89 18.10
C SER A 6 -22.90 -10.67 16.62
N VAL A 7 -22.84 -9.40 16.20
CA VAL A 7 -23.00 -8.99 14.80
C VAL A 7 -21.99 -9.74 13.94
N GLY A 8 -22.55 -10.60 13.07
CA GLY A 8 -21.95 -11.34 11.95
C GLY A 8 -20.43 -11.34 11.80
N ARG A 9 -19.83 -12.54 11.94
CA ARG A 9 -18.48 -12.83 11.42
C ARG A 9 -18.37 -12.35 9.97
N GLY A 10 -17.45 -11.42 9.72
CA GLY A 10 -17.21 -10.83 8.41
C GLY A 10 -17.05 -11.91 7.33
N ARG A 11 -17.75 -11.74 6.21
CA ARG A 11 -17.63 -12.59 5.04
C ARG A 11 -16.16 -12.61 4.61
N HIS A 12 -15.52 -13.78 4.66
CA HIS A 12 -14.15 -13.99 4.23
C HIS A 12 -14.07 -13.83 2.70
N ARG A 13 -13.85 -12.61 2.23
CA ARG A 13 -13.54 -12.34 0.82
C ARG A 13 -12.07 -12.68 0.59
N PRO A 14 -11.73 -13.50 -0.41
CA PRO A 14 -10.34 -13.74 -0.75
C PRO A 14 -9.67 -12.42 -1.17
N ALA A 15 -8.37 -12.32 -0.92
CA ALA A 15 -7.59 -11.16 -1.36
C ALA A 15 -7.63 -11.05 -2.90
N LEU A 16 -7.91 -9.86 -3.40
CA LEU A 16 -7.90 -9.59 -4.84
C LEU A 16 -6.45 -9.52 -5.34
N ARG A 17 -6.12 -10.35 -6.33
CA ARG A 17 -4.81 -10.30 -7.00
C ARG A 17 -4.90 -9.36 -8.20
N LEU A 18 -4.38 -8.15 -8.05
CA LEU A 18 -4.46 -7.11 -9.07
C LEU A 18 -3.52 -7.36 -10.25
N VAL A 19 -2.33 -7.91 -10.00
CA VAL A 19 -1.29 -8.15 -11.02
C VAL A 19 -0.59 -9.49 -10.76
N ASP A 20 -0.23 -10.22 -11.83
CA ASP A 20 0.66 -11.37 -11.74
C ASP A 20 2.12 -10.91 -11.65
N THR A 21 2.76 -11.17 -10.51
CA THR A 21 4.15 -10.77 -10.25
C THR A 21 5.19 -11.82 -10.64
N LYS A 22 4.82 -13.01 -11.14
CA LYS A 22 5.76 -14.11 -11.39
C LYS A 22 6.61 -13.88 -12.64
N SER A 23 6.03 -13.26 -13.67
CA SER A 23 6.68 -12.97 -14.94
C SER A 23 6.83 -11.46 -15.19
N LEU A 24 6.70 -10.65 -14.15
CA LEU A 24 6.74 -9.19 -14.28
C LEU A 24 8.18 -8.72 -14.34
N SER A 25 8.49 -7.87 -15.31
CA SER A 25 9.80 -7.21 -15.36
C SER A 25 9.99 -6.34 -14.12
N ARG A 26 11.23 -6.03 -13.79
CA ARG A 26 11.52 -5.17 -12.64
C ARG A 26 10.94 -3.77 -12.84
N GLU A 27 11.01 -3.26 -14.06
CA GLU A 27 10.51 -1.95 -14.46
C GLU A 27 8.99 -1.90 -14.32
N ASP A 28 8.28 -2.87 -14.87
CA ASP A 28 6.81 -2.96 -14.76
C ASP A 28 6.38 -3.13 -13.30
N TRP A 29 7.14 -3.90 -12.51
CA TRP A 29 6.88 -4.06 -11.08
C TRP A 29 7.02 -2.75 -10.32
N LEU A 30 8.02 -1.93 -10.65
CA LEU A 30 8.20 -0.62 -10.04
C LEU A 30 7.04 0.32 -10.37
N GLU A 31 6.59 0.33 -11.63
CA GLU A 31 5.45 1.16 -12.04
C GLU A 31 4.14 0.72 -11.37
N VAL A 32 3.85 -0.59 -11.36
CA VAL A 32 2.68 -1.13 -10.66
C VAL A 32 2.72 -0.78 -9.17
N ARG A 33 3.89 -0.86 -8.51
CA ARG A 33 4.03 -0.56 -7.08
C ARG A 33 3.77 0.91 -6.74
N LYS A 34 3.97 1.84 -7.67
CA LYS A 34 3.64 3.26 -7.46
C LYS A 34 2.13 3.49 -7.31
N THR A 35 1.30 2.62 -7.89
CA THR A 35 -0.16 2.75 -7.90
C THR A 35 -0.87 2.45 -6.57
N GLY A 36 -0.16 1.88 -5.59
CA GLY A 36 -0.74 1.51 -4.30
C GLY A 36 0.21 1.71 -3.12
N ILE A 37 -0.26 1.44 -1.91
CA ILE A 37 0.53 1.47 -0.68
C ILE A 37 1.06 0.07 -0.38
N GLY A 38 2.39 -0.11 -0.49
CA GLY A 38 3.06 -1.35 -0.10
C GLY A 38 3.49 -1.36 1.37
N GLY A 39 4.09 -2.46 1.84
CA GLY A 39 4.55 -2.58 3.23
C GLY A 39 5.59 -1.52 3.65
N SER A 40 6.52 -1.16 2.76
CA SER A 40 7.48 -0.07 2.98
C SER A 40 6.81 1.29 3.14
N ASP A 41 5.75 1.50 2.37
CA ASP A 41 4.99 2.74 2.32
C ASP A 41 4.12 2.85 3.57
N ALA A 42 3.57 1.73 4.05
CA ALA A 42 2.86 1.68 5.31
C ALA A 42 3.77 2.12 6.48
N ALA A 43 5.01 1.61 6.55
CA ALA A 43 5.98 2.03 7.55
C ALA A 43 6.32 3.53 7.46
N ALA A 44 6.48 4.05 6.24
CA ALA A 44 6.73 5.48 6.02
C ALA A 44 5.50 6.33 6.40
N ALA A 45 4.29 5.86 6.11
CA ALA A 45 3.06 6.57 6.44
C ALA A 45 2.83 6.71 7.95
N VAL A 46 3.27 5.74 8.75
CA VAL A 46 3.18 5.78 10.22
C VAL A 46 4.44 6.34 10.89
N GLY A 47 5.42 6.84 10.12
CA GLY A 47 6.65 7.45 10.67
C GLY A 47 7.64 6.45 11.28
N LEU A 48 7.55 5.16 10.95
CA LEU A 48 8.45 4.10 11.45
C LEU A 48 9.53 3.71 10.44
N ASN A 49 9.60 4.39 9.28
CA ASN A 49 10.61 4.11 8.26
C ASN A 49 11.82 5.06 8.43
N PRO A 50 13.03 4.55 8.69
CA PRO A 50 14.22 5.39 8.85
C PRO A 50 14.76 5.97 7.53
N TYR A 51 14.26 5.50 6.37
CA TYR A 51 14.76 5.87 5.05
C TYR A 51 13.81 6.76 4.24
N LYS A 52 12.56 6.92 4.69
CA LYS A 52 11.55 7.69 3.95
C LYS A 52 10.57 8.34 4.93
N SER A 53 10.42 9.65 4.85
CA SER A 53 9.45 10.42 5.62
C SER A 53 8.03 10.29 5.06
N CYS A 54 7.02 10.61 5.88
CA CYS A 54 5.62 10.64 5.45
C CYS A 54 5.40 11.62 4.27
N LEU A 55 6.12 12.76 4.27
CA LEU A 55 6.03 13.77 3.23
C LEU A 55 6.61 13.27 1.90
N GLU A 56 7.79 12.64 1.93
CA GLU A 56 8.38 12.06 0.71
C GLU A 56 7.48 10.98 0.10
N LEU A 57 6.86 10.14 0.94
CA LEU A 57 5.87 9.18 0.49
C LEU A 57 4.68 9.87 -0.21
N TRP A 58 4.15 10.95 0.39
CA TRP A 58 3.03 11.69 -0.19
C TRP A 58 3.41 12.35 -1.53
N LEU A 59 4.60 12.92 -1.64
CA LEU A 59 5.10 13.50 -2.88
C LEU A 59 5.17 12.43 -3.98
N GLU A 60 5.79 11.29 -3.70
CA GLU A 60 5.93 10.18 -4.65
C GLU A 60 4.56 9.62 -5.10
N LYS A 61 3.67 9.29 -4.15
CA LYS A 61 2.38 8.66 -4.47
C LYS A 61 1.39 9.58 -5.15
N THR A 62 1.66 10.89 -5.14
CA THR A 62 0.80 11.87 -5.78
C THR A 62 1.44 12.55 -6.99
N GLY A 63 2.59 12.03 -7.45
CA GLY A 63 3.30 12.54 -8.64
C GLY A 63 3.86 13.95 -8.47
N ARG A 64 4.12 14.36 -7.22
CA ARG A 64 4.65 15.68 -6.86
C ARG A 64 6.15 15.64 -6.55
N ASP A 65 6.79 14.48 -6.61
CA ASP A 65 8.23 14.36 -6.50
C ASP A 65 8.90 14.93 -7.75
N HIS A 66 9.12 16.25 -7.76
CA HIS A 66 9.92 16.93 -8.77
C HIS A 66 11.41 16.65 -8.55
N ARG A 67 11.82 15.38 -8.57
CA ARG A 67 13.21 15.06 -8.88
C ARG A 67 13.37 15.29 -10.38
N SER A 68 13.70 16.53 -10.72
CA SER A 68 14.18 16.91 -12.04
C SER A 68 15.26 15.90 -12.44
N ALA A 69 15.02 15.22 -13.56
CA ALA A 69 16.08 14.57 -14.32
C ALA A 69 16.99 15.66 -14.92
#